data_AF-A0AB33BMN4-F1
#
_entry.id   AF-A0AB33BMN4-F1
#
_cell.length_a   1.000
_cell.length_b   1.000
_cell.length_c   1.000
_cell.angle_alpha   90.00
_cell.angle_beta   90.00
_cell.angle_gamma   90.00
#
_symmetry.space_group_name_H-M   'P 1'
#
loop_
_entity.id
_entity.type
_entity.pdbx_description
1 polymer ?
#
loop_
_entity_poly.entity_id
_entity_poly.type
_entity_poly.pdbx_seq_one_letter_code
_entity_poly.pdbx_strand_id
1 'polypeptide(L)'
;MVSLIYDKRAMPIYWEILDKKGSSNLEEQQRVLEKTLTVLSGHKIVVLGDREFCSVSLGKWLQKQSLYFCLRQKKVQMSRQKKEFIKK
;
A
#
# COMPACT_ATOMS: atom_id res chain seq x y z
N MET A 1 -5.06 -4.89 6.54
CA MET A 1 -6.07 -3.84 6.80
C MET A 1 -5.77 -2.66 5.88
N VAL A 2 -6.79 -2.03 5.33
CA VAL A 2 -6.71 -0.79 4.54
C VAL A 2 -7.60 0.25 5.22
N SER A 3 -7.05 1.45 5.39
CA SER A 3 -7.73 2.56 6.04
C SER A 3 -7.74 3.79 5.14
N LEU A 4 -8.86 4.50 5.12
CA LEU A 4 -8.98 5.81 4.52
C LEU A 4 -8.53 6.86 5.52
N ILE A 5 -7.72 7.82 5.07
CA ILE A 5 -7.31 8.94 5.91
C ILE A 5 -8.28 10.10 5.68
N TYR A 6 -8.99 10.50 6.73
CA TYR A 6 -9.88 11.65 6.74
C TYR A 6 -9.67 12.46 8.01
N ASP A 7 -9.52 13.79 7.88
CA ASP A 7 -9.28 14.71 8.99
C ASP A 7 -8.21 14.22 10.00
N LYS A 8 -7.02 13.87 9.49
CA LYS A 8 -5.88 13.35 10.26
C LYS A 8 -6.16 12.04 11.02
N ARG A 9 -7.26 11.35 10.73
CA ARG A 9 -7.64 10.06 11.34
C ARG A 9 -7.66 8.97 10.27
N ALA A 10 -7.18 7.78 10.62
CA ALA A 10 -7.26 6.61 9.76
C ALA A 10 -8.51 5.81 10.12
N MET A 11 -9.48 5.77 9.21
CA MET A 11 -10.71 5.00 9.34
C MET A 11 -10.56 3.67 8.58
N PRO A 12 -10.61 2.51 9.24
CA PRO A 12 -10.51 1.23 8.54
C PRO A 12 -11.73 1.04 7.65
N ILE A 13 -11.50 0.83 6.36
CA ILE A 13 -12.56 0.63 5.36
C ILE A 13 -12.64 -0.81 4.89
N TYR A 14 -11.52 -1.55 4.98
CA TYR A 14 -11.49 -2.95 4.59
C TYR A 14 -10.40 -3.71 5.35
N TRP A 15 -10.72 -4.89 5.86
CA TRP A 15 -9.75 -5.82 6.43
C TRP A 15 -10.22 -7.25 6.23
N GLU A 16 -9.25 -8.15 6.18
CA GLU A 16 -9.49 -9.59 6.14
C GLU A 16 -8.74 -10.20 7.32
N ILE A 17 -9.40 -11.14 8.00
CA ILE A 17 -8.79 -11.96 9.03
C ILE A 17 -8.16 -13.15 8.31
N LEU A 18 -6.85 -13.33 8.48
CA LEU A 18 -6.12 -14.44 7.87
C LEU A 18 -6.12 -15.62 8.82
N ASP A 19 -6.48 -16.80 8.33
CA ASP A 19 -6.53 -18.05 9.10
C ASP A 19 -5.14 -18.71 9.22
N LYS A 20 -4.10 -17.89 9.39
CA LYS A 20 -2.71 -18.34 9.54
C LYS A 20 -1.99 -17.55 10.60
N LYS A 21 -1.09 -18.21 11.33
CA LYS A 21 -0.15 -17.55 12.24
C LYS A 21 1.03 -16.99 11.44
N GLY A 22 1.18 -15.67 11.42
CA GLY A 22 2.31 -15.00 10.76
C GLY A 22 1.90 -13.73 10.01
N SER A 23 2.78 -13.24 9.14
CA SER A 23 2.54 -12.05 8.31
C SER A 23 1.74 -12.38 7.05
N SER A 24 1.09 -11.35 6.50
CA SER A 24 0.43 -11.44 5.19
C SER A 24 1.44 -11.67 4.08
N ASN A 25 1.09 -12.48 3.08
CA ASN A 25 1.88 -12.63 1.85
C ASN A 25 1.51 -11.53 0.82
N LEU A 26 2.24 -11.47 -0.30
CA LEU A 26 2.00 -10.48 -1.35
C LEU A 26 0.59 -10.61 -1.95
N GLU A 27 0.13 -11.84 -2.19
CA GLU A 27 -1.17 -12.10 -2.82
C GLU A 27 -2.34 -11.62 -1.94
N GLU A 28 -2.27 -11.87 -0.63
CA GLU A 28 -3.24 -11.37 0.35
C GLU A 28 -3.22 -9.84 0.42
N GLN A 29 -2.03 -9.23 0.39
CA GLN A 29 -1.90 -7.77 0.35
C GLN A 29 -2.53 -7.19 -0.92
N GLN A 30 -2.25 -7.80 -2.08
CA GLN A 30 -2.84 -7.42 -3.36
C GLN A 30 -4.36 -7.58 -3.35
N ARG A 31 -4.88 -8.71 -2.88
CA ARG A 31 -6.33 -8.98 -2.80
C ARG A 31 -7.08 -7.94 -1.99
N VAL A 32 -6.55 -7.58 -0.82
CA VAL A 32 -7.16 -6.57 0.07
C VAL A 32 -7.08 -5.18 -0.56
N LEU A 33 -5.97 -4.84 -1.21
CA LEU A 33 -5.79 -3.57 -1.90
C LEU A 33 -6.70 -3.47 -3.13
N GLU A 34 -6.75 -4.48 -3.99
CA GLU A 34 -7.54 -4.51 -5.22
C GLU A 34 -9.01 -4.23 -4.94
N LYS A 35 -9.62 -4.92 -3.96
CA LYS A 35 -11.02 -4.65 -3.57
C LYS A 35 -11.24 -3.19 -3.20
N THR A 36 -10.29 -2.61 -2.45
CA THR A 36 -10.39 -1.21 -2.02
C THR A 36 -10.19 -0.25 -3.19
N LEU A 37 -9.25 -0.54 -4.08
CA LEU A 37 -8.95 0.27 -5.26
C LEU A 37 -10.10 0.26 -6.26
N THR A 38 -10.79 -0.88 -6.43
CA THR A 38 -11.99 -0.97 -7.27
C THR A 38 -13.11 -0.07 -6.75
N VAL A 39 -13.36 -0.10 -5.43
CA VAL A 39 -14.39 0.76 -4.80
C VAL A 39 -14.04 2.25 -4.90
N LEU A 40 -12.75 2.59 -4.75
CA LEU A 40 -12.26 3.97 -4.84
C LEU A 40 -11.92 4.40 -6.27
N SER A 41 -12.30 3.63 -7.28
CA SER A 41 -12.03 3.95 -8.68
C SER A 41 -12.56 5.33 -9.06
N GLY A 42 -11.83 6.04 -9.91
CA GLY A 42 -12.12 7.43 -10.29
C GLY A 42 -11.53 8.50 -9.37
N HIS A 43 -10.91 8.12 -8.25
CA HIS A 43 -10.23 9.06 -7.36
C HIS A 43 -8.71 9.02 -7.56
N LYS A 44 -8.02 10.12 -7.21
CA LYS A 44 -6.56 10.12 -7.11
C LYS A 44 -6.15 9.42 -5.80
N ILE A 45 -5.72 8.17 -5.92
CA ILE A 45 -5.36 7.34 -4.77
C ILE A 45 -3.86 7.46 -4.48
N VAL A 46 -3.51 7.60 -3.20
CA VAL A 46 -2.14 7.50 -2.70
C VAL A 46 -2.10 6.40 -1.64
N VAL A 47 -1.28 5.38 -1.86
CA VAL A 47 -1.13 4.25 -0.93
C VAL A 47 -0.01 4.53 0.06
N LEU A 48 -0.33 4.52 1.36
CA LEU A 48 0.65 4.64 2.43
C LEU A 48 0.82 3.29 3.12
N GLY A 49 2.04 2.75 3.13
CA GLY A 49 2.35 1.46 3.75
C GLY A 49 3.39 1.59 4.86
N ASP A 50 3.14 0.92 5.99
CA ASP A 50 4.09 0.87 7.11
C ASP A 50 5.18 -0.22 6.91
N ARG A 51 6.11 -0.33 7.86
CA ARG A 51 7.31 -1.17 7.80
C ARG A 51 7.05 -2.65 7.49
N GLU A 52 5.88 -3.16 7.88
CA GLU A 52 5.50 -4.56 7.65
C GLU A 52 5.11 -4.85 6.20
N PHE A 53 4.86 -3.80 5.40
CA PHE A 53 4.39 -3.88 4.01
C PHE A 53 5.48 -3.49 3.01
N CYS A 54 6.76 -3.57 3.40
CA CYS A 54 7.89 -3.08 2.63
C CYS A 54 8.54 -4.10 1.68
N SER A 55 7.73 -4.94 1.02
CA SER A 55 8.26 -5.85 -0.01
C SER A 55 8.51 -5.10 -1.32
N VAL A 56 9.66 -5.35 -1.97
CA VAL A 56 10.00 -4.77 -3.28
C VAL A 56 8.98 -5.17 -4.34
N SER A 57 8.42 -6.37 -4.21
CA SER A 57 7.36 -6.92 -5.06
C SER A 57 6.06 -6.11 -4.96
N LEU A 58 5.65 -5.68 -3.76
CA LEU A 58 4.47 -4.83 -3.59
C LEU A 58 4.66 -3.47 -4.25
N GLY A 59 5.84 -2.85 -4.09
CA GLY A 59 6.16 -1.58 -4.76
C GLY A 59 6.12 -1.68 -6.28
N LYS A 60 6.68 -2.76 -6.85
CA LYS A 60 6.60 -3.02 -8.31
C LYS A 60 5.16 -3.21 -8.79
N TRP A 61 4.33 -3.91 -8.00
CA TRP A 61 2.93 -4.10 -8.34
C TRP A 61 2.15 -2.78 -8.30
N LEU A 62 2.33 -1.95 -7.26
CA LEU A 62 1.71 -0.63 -7.16
C LEU A 62 2.12 0.29 -8.31
N GLN A 63 3.38 0.21 -8.75
CA GLN A 63 3.88 0.94 -9.91
C GLN A 63 3.18 0.48 -11.21
N LYS A 64 2.96 -0.83 -11.39
CA LYS A 64 2.23 -1.37 -12.55
C LYS A 64 0.77 -0.91 -12.61
N GLN A 65 0.15 -0.69 -11.45
CA GLN A 65 -1.20 -0.15 -11.33
C GLN A 65 -1.27 1.38 -11.51
N SER A 66 -0.14 2.04 -11.83
CA SER A 66 -0.03 3.50 -11.97
C SER A 66 -0.47 4.28 -10.72
N LEU A 67 -0.29 3.70 -9.53
CA LEU A 67 -0.65 4.32 -8.26
C LEU A 67 0.52 5.10 -7.65
N TYR A 68 0.20 6.21 -7.00
CA TYR A 68 1.16 6.89 -6.13
C TYR A 68 1.27 6.14 -4.81
N PHE A 69 2.49 5.92 -4.31
CA PHE A 69 2.69 5.22 -3.05
C PHE A 69 3.87 5.75 -2.24
N CYS A 70 3.79 5.58 -0.91
CA CYS A 70 4.88 5.82 0.03
C CYS A 70 4.95 4.62 0.99
N LEU A 71 6.02 3.84 0.89
CA LEU A 71 6.27 2.69 1.75
C LEU A 71 7.41 3.01 2.72
N ARG A 72 7.19 2.82 4.02
CA ARG A 72 8.19 3.10 5.05
C ARG A 72 9.22 1.98 5.17
N GLN A 73 10.41 2.18 4.62
CA GLN A 73 11.49 1.18 4.68
C GLN A 73 12.23 1.16 6.03
N LYS A 74 12.62 -0.03 6.49
CA LYS A 74 13.62 -0.19 7.56
C LYS A 74 15.01 0.02 6.94
N LYS A 75 15.87 0.78 7.64
CA LYS A 75 17.17 1.33 7.19
C LYS A 75 18.17 0.35 6.53
N VAL A 76 17.93 -0.96 6.59
CA VAL A 76 18.83 -2.01 6.08
C VAL A 76 18.45 -2.47 4.66
N GLN A 77 17.22 -2.19 4.21
CA GLN A 77 16.71 -2.69 2.92
C GLN A 77 16.77 -1.58 1.87
N MET A 78 17.96 -1.34 1.33
CA MET A 78 18.20 -0.37 0.27
C MET A 78 17.62 -0.86 -1.07
N SER A 79 16.39 -0.45 -1.41
CA SER A 79 15.90 -0.50 -2.79
C SER A 79 15.78 0.91 -3.33
N ARG A 80 16.72 1.28 -4.21
CA ARG A 80 16.80 2.60 -4.85
C ARG A 80 15.73 2.70 -5.95
N GLN A 81 14.58 3.30 -5.66
CA GLN A 81 13.61 3.71 -6.68
C GLN A 81 13.59 5.23 -6.83
N LYS A 82 13.75 5.71 -8.07
CA LYS A 82 13.80 7.12 -8.46
C LYS A 82 12.51 7.82 -8.03
N LYS A 83 12.68 8.87 -7.21
CA LYS A 83 11.64 9.86 -6.90
C LYS A 83 11.47 10.79 -8.09
N GLU A 84 10.39 10.65 -8.85
CA GLU A 84 9.86 11.80 -9.59
C GLU A 84 8.95 12.57 -8.64
N PHE A 85 9.56 13.54 -7.96
CA PHE A 85 8.85 14.58 -7.23
C PHE A 85 8.15 15.48 -8.24
N ILE A 86 6.81 15.46 -8.26
CA ILE A 86 6.04 16.56 -8.84
C ILE A 86 6.23 17.75 -7.89
N LYS A 87 7.11 18.68 -8.28
CA LYS A 87 7.15 20.03 -7.70
C LYS A 87 5.80 20.70 -8.00
N LYS A 88 5.17 21.25 -6.97
CA LYS A 88 4.20 22.33 -7.09
C LYS A 88 4.82 23.56 -6.45
#